data_AF-A0A8J8FV72-F1
#
_entry.id   AF-A0A8J8FV72-F1
#
_cell.length_a   1.000
_cell.length_b   1.000
_cell.length_c   1.000
_cell.angle_alpha   90.00
_cell.angle_beta   90.00
_cell.angle_gamma   90.00
#
_symmetry.space_group_name_H-M   'P 1'
#
loop_
_entity.id
_entity.type
_entity.pdbx_description
1 polymer ?
#
loop_
_entity_poly.entity_id
_entity_poly.type
_entity_poly.pdbx_seq_one_letter_code
_entity_poly.pdbx_strand_id
1 'polypeptide(L)'
;MENNKSAKPISPPFIFRDPNSPKKIFGMAYSLQELAQILPYIPYFSIEYHLYRVESDNTVASDLGLWIRYILGMNELSDTIEETGRTHNGLELKEKLIEIIDSHYLEI
;
A
#
# COMPACT_ATOMS: atom_id res chain seq x y z
N MET A 1 9.24 -39.60 11.63
CA MET A 1 8.55 -38.70 10.70
C MET A 1 7.76 -37.71 11.54
N GLU A 2 8.27 -36.50 11.73
CA GLU A 2 7.49 -35.40 12.31
C GLU A 2 7.46 -34.28 11.28
N ASN A 3 6.25 -33.99 10.80
CA ASN A 3 5.98 -32.96 9.82
C ASN A 3 6.22 -31.59 10.45
N ASN A 4 7.39 -31.02 10.16
CA ASN A 4 7.69 -29.63 10.44
C ASN A 4 6.90 -28.77 9.44
N LYS A 5 5.61 -28.52 9.73
CA LYS A 5 4.84 -27.47 9.03
C LYS A 5 5.50 -26.16 9.42
N SER A 6 6.37 -25.64 8.57
CA SER A 6 6.88 -24.28 8.74
C SER A 6 5.67 -23.36 8.81
N ALA A 7 5.45 -22.76 9.97
CA ALA A 7 4.53 -21.64 10.08
C ALA A 7 5.12 -20.57 9.18
N LYS A 8 4.55 -20.36 7.99
CA LYS A 8 4.88 -19.19 7.16
C LYS A 8 4.80 -17.97 8.09
N PRO A 9 5.81 -17.09 8.13
CA PRO A 9 5.69 -15.85 8.87
C PRO A 9 4.38 -15.18 8.47
N ILE A 10 3.54 -14.85 9.44
CA ILE A 10 2.35 -14.06 9.18
C ILE A 10 2.86 -12.68 8.81
N SER A 11 2.96 -12.41 7.50
CA SER A 11 3.30 -11.09 6.98
C SER A 11 2.29 -10.07 7.54
N PRO A 12 2.75 -8.96 8.15
CA PRO A 12 1.84 -7.97 8.70
C PRO A 12 0.99 -7.35 7.57
N PRO A 13 -0.32 -7.12 7.77
CA PRO A 13 -1.16 -6.50 6.76
C PRO A 13 -0.84 -5.02 6.59
N PHE A 14 -1.14 -4.49 5.42
CA PHE A 14 -1.27 -3.05 5.21
C PHE A 14 -2.61 -2.56 5.75
N ILE A 15 -2.63 -1.39 6.39
CA ILE A 15 -3.86 -0.83 6.99
C ILE A 15 -4.00 0.62 6.59
N PHE A 16 -5.06 0.94 5.84
CA PHE A 16 -5.45 2.32 5.57
C PHE A 16 -6.22 2.90 6.75
N ARG A 17 -5.74 4.01 7.29
CA ARG A 17 -6.28 4.68 8.48
C ARG A 17 -6.62 6.14 8.19
N ASP A 18 -7.48 6.70 9.04
CA ASP A 18 -7.72 8.14 9.06
C ASP A 18 -6.50 8.88 9.62
N PRO A 19 -5.90 9.82 8.87
CA PRO A 19 -4.74 10.60 9.33
C PRO A 19 -5.01 11.37 10.63
N ASN A 20 -6.25 11.83 10.82
CA ASN A 20 -6.65 12.64 11.96
C ASN A 20 -7.22 11.78 13.10
N SER A 21 -7.49 10.50 12.84
CA SER A 21 -8.03 9.57 13.84
C SER A 21 -7.50 8.14 13.58
N PRO A 22 -6.26 7.81 13.98
CA PRO A 22 -5.60 6.54 13.63
C PRO A 22 -6.33 5.26 14.08
N LYS A 23 -7.29 5.37 15.01
CA LYS A 23 -8.18 4.26 15.42
C LYS A 23 -9.25 3.92 14.38
N LYS A 24 -9.54 4.82 13.45
CA LYS A 24 -10.50 4.63 12.36
C LYS A 24 -9.79 4.02 11.16
N ILE A 25 -10.22 2.83 10.77
CA ILE A 25 -9.65 2.02 9.69
C ILE A 25 -10.61 2.06 8.50
N PHE A 26 -10.08 2.27 7.30
CA PHE A 26 -10.85 2.24 6.06
C PHE A 26 -10.72 0.91 5.32
N GLY A 27 -9.59 0.21 5.50
CA GLY A 27 -9.38 -1.11 4.91
C GLY A 27 -8.07 -1.74 5.34
N MET A 28 -7.93 -3.03 5.05
CA MET A 28 -6.78 -3.85 5.40
C MET A 28 -6.52 -4.86 4.29
N ALA A 29 -5.25 -5.08 3.96
CA ALA A 29 -4.83 -6.03 2.93
C ALA A 29 -3.60 -6.84 3.37
N TYR A 30 -3.62 -8.15 3.14
CA TYR A 30 -2.51 -9.07 3.36
C TYR A 30 -1.78 -9.46 2.07
N SER A 31 -2.31 -9.07 0.91
CA SER A 31 -1.78 -9.40 -0.40
C SER A 31 -2.06 -8.28 -1.40
N LEU A 32 -1.38 -8.31 -2.55
CA LEU A 32 -1.65 -7.40 -3.66
C LEU A 32 -3.09 -7.52 -4.19
N GLN A 33 -3.63 -8.74 -4.21
CA GLN A 33 -5.01 -9.01 -4.62
C GLN A 33 -6.02 -8.35 -3.67
N GLU A 34 -5.82 -8.51 -2.37
CA GLU A 34 -6.70 -7.86 -1.37
C GLU A 34 -6.56 -6.34 -1.45
N LEU A 35 -5.35 -5.83 -1.69
CA LEU A 35 -5.12 -4.39 -1.89
C LEU A 35 -5.94 -3.88 -3.08
N ALA A 36 -5.87 -4.54 -4.24
CA ALA A 36 -6.66 -4.20 -5.43
C ALA A 36 -8.16 -4.16 -5.13
N GLN A 37 -8.67 -5.15 -4.40
CA GLN A 37 -10.09 -5.24 -4.05
C GLN A 37 -10.58 -4.11 -3.14
N ILE A 38 -9.75 -3.65 -2.19
CA ILE A 38 -10.18 -2.63 -1.23
C ILE A 38 -9.99 -1.20 -1.73
N LEU A 39 -8.99 -0.94 -2.60
CA LEU A 39 -8.60 0.40 -3.05
C LEU A 39 -9.76 1.27 -3.58
N PRO A 40 -10.72 0.73 -4.37
CA PRO A 40 -11.88 1.50 -4.82
C PRO A 40 -12.71 2.11 -3.68
N TYR A 41 -12.72 1.48 -2.51
CA TYR A 41 -13.51 1.90 -1.35
C TYR A 41 -12.73 2.77 -0.36
N ILE A 42 -11.40 2.84 -0.47
CA ILE A 42 -10.59 3.66 0.43
C ILE A 42 -10.75 5.15 0.07
N PRO A 43 -10.98 6.06 1.03
CA PRO A 43 -11.00 7.49 0.77
C PRO A 43 -9.65 7.99 0.26
N TYR A 44 -9.67 8.88 -0.74
CA TYR A 44 -8.43 9.37 -1.37
C TYR A 44 -7.46 10.00 -0.38
N PHE A 45 -7.96 10.71 0.64
CA PHE A 45 -7.10 11.35 1.65
C PHE A 45 -6.35 10.35 2.53
N SER A 46 -6.89 9.14 2.72
CA SER A 46 -6.20 8.07 3.43
C SER A 46 -5.12 7.45 2.56
N ILE A 47 -5.41 7.26 1.27
CA ILE A 47 -4.42 6.83 0.27
C ILE A 47 -3.27 7.83 0.22
N GLU A 48 -3.56 9.10 -0.03
CA GLU A 48 -2.58 10.17 -0.13
C GLU A 48 -1.64 10.21 1.08
N TYR A 49 -2.21 10.21 2.29
CA TYR A 49 -1.43 10.17 3.53
C TYR A 49 -0.48 8.97 3.61
N HIS A 50 -0.89 7.79 3.14
CA HIS A 50 -0.11 6.56 3.23
C HIS A 50 0.86 6.34 2.05
N LEU A 51 0.65 7.00 0.93
CA LEU A 51 1.52 6.91 -0.25
C LEU A 51 2.63 7.95 -0.23
N TYR A 52 2.36 9.14 0.28
CA TYR A 52 3.32 10.23 0.28
C TYR A 52 3.08 11.16 1.47
N ARG A 53 4.07 11.22 2.36
CA ARG A 53 4.15 12.21 3.43
C ARG A 53 5.52 12.87 3.40
N VAL A 54 5.52 14.19 3.57
CA VAL A 54 6.75 14.94 3.87
C VAL A 54 6.84 15.05 5.39
N GLU A 55 7.89 14.47 5.94
CA GLU A 55 8.19 14.49 7.37
C GLU A 55 8.81 15.82 7.79
N SER A 56 8.84 16.07 9.11
CA SER A 56 9.39 17.32 9.67
C SER A 56 10.88 17.55 9.36
N ASP A 57 11.62 16.50 9.06
CA ASP A 57 13.02 16.54 8.66
C ASP A 57 13.22 16.64 7.13
N ASN A 58 12.13 16.90 6.38
CA ASN A 58 12.05 16.90 4.92
C ASN A 58 12.30 15.54 4.25
N THR A 59 12.27 14.44 5.01
CA THR A 59 12.26 13.11 4.40
C THR A 59 10.89 12.80 3.82
N VAL A 60 10.87 11.99 2.76
CA VAL A 60 9.64 11.48 2.15
C VAL A 60 9.43 10.06 2.62
N ALA A 61 8.24 9.76 3.14
CA ALA A 61 7.86 8.41 3.51
C ALA A 61 6.64 7.94 2.72
N SER A 62 6.63 6.64 2.39
CA SER A 62 5.51 5.93 1.76
C SER A 62 5.28 4.64 2.52
N ASP A 63 4.27 4.60 3.40
CA ASP A 63 3.96 3.41 4.17
C ASP A 63 3.60 2.24 3.23
N LEU A 64 2.85 2.54 2.17
CA LEU A 64 2.46 1.54 1.18
C LEU A 64 3.64 1.04 0.37
N GLY A 65 4.52 1.94 -0.10
CA GLY A 65 5.74 1.56 -0.81
C GLY A 65 6.62 0.63 0.05
N LEU A 66 6.87 1.02 1.30
CA LEU A 66 7.63 0.21 2.25
C LEU A 66 7.01 -1.18 2.47
N TRP A 67 5.68 -1.26 2.60
CA TRP A 67 4.99 -2.53 2.76
C TRP A 67 5.13 -3.42 1.52
N ILE A 68 4.92 -2.87 0.32
CA ILE A 68 5.05 -3.61 -0.95
C ILE A 68 6.48 -4.12 -1.14
N ARG A 69 7.48 -3.28 -0.83
CA ARG A 69 8.90 -3.65 -0.93
C ARG A 69 9.28 -4.76 0.03
N TYR A 70 9.03 -4.56 1.32
CA TYR A 70 9.60 -5.42 2.36
C TYR A 70 8.71 -6.60 2.76
N ILE A 71 7.39 -6.48 2.57
CA ILE A 71 6.44 -7.53 2.94
C ILE A 71 6.04 -8.38 1.73
N LEU A 72 5.82 -7.76 0.57
CA LEU A 72 5.50 -8.49 -0.66
C LEU A 72 6.72 -8.80 -1.54
N GLY A 73 7.87 -8.15 -1.29
CA GLY A 73 9.09 -8.37 -2.07
C GLY A 73 9.07 -7.75 -3.47
N MET A 74 8.19 -6.78 -3.73
CA MET A 74 7.95 -6.23 -5.07
C MET A 74 8.62 -4.87 -5.25
N ASN A 75 9.93 -4.87 -5.48
CA ASN A 75 10.75 -3.65 -5.52
C ASN A 75 10.31 -2.66 -6.63
N GLU A 76 10.11 -3.13 -7.87
CA GLU A 76 9.77 -2.27 -9.00
C GLU A 76 8.39 -1.62 -8.84
N LEU A 77 7.42 -2.37 -8.31
CA LEU A 77 6.10 -1.86 -7.97
C LEU A 77 6.19 -0.80 -6.86
N SER A 78 7.02 -1.04 -5.84
CA SER A 78 7.27 -0.05 -4.78
C SER A 78 7.82 1.25 -5.35
N ASP A 79 8.84 1.18 -6.21
CA ASP A 79 9.46 2.37 -6.82
C ASP A 79 8.43 3.17 -7.64
N THR A 80 7.57 2.47 -8.39
CA THR A 80 6.50 3.06 -9.20
C THR A 80 5.45 3.76 -8.34
N ILE A 81 5.03 3.14 -7.24
CA ILE A 81 4.04 3.72 -6.31
C ILE A 81 4.61 4.93 -5.58
N GLU A 82 5.87 4.86 -5.14
CA GLU A 82 6.54 6.00 -4.50
C GLU A 82 6.63 7.21 -5.45
N GLU A 83 6.98 6.99 -6.72
CA GLU A 83 7.05 8.05 -7.72
C GLU A 83 5.66 8.63 -8.05
N THR A 84 4.64 7.76 -8.12
CA THR A 84 3.26 8.20 -8.35
C THR A 84 2.78 9.09 -7.21
N GLY A 85 3.08 8.73 -5.95
CA GLY A 85 2.76 9.54 -4.78
C GLY A 85 3.48 10.89 -4.72
N ARG A 86 4.66 11.01 -5.33
CA ARG A 86 5.39 12.29 -5.45
C ARG A 86 4.77 13.25 -6.46
N THR A 87 4.17 12.70 -7.51
CA THR A 87 3.78 13.45 -8.72
C THR A 87 2.28 13.71 -8.82
N HIS A 88 1.47 12.94 -8.11
CA HIS A 88 0.00 13.05 -8.11
C HIS A 88 -0.54 13.18 -6.68
N ASN A 89 -1.74 13.75 -6.53
CA ASN A 89 -2.41 13.89 -5.23
C ASN A 89 -3.92 13.67 -5.36
N GLY A 90 -4.64 13.69 -4.23
CA GLY A 90 -6.09 13.67 -4.23
C GLY A 90 -6.72 12.45 -4.92
N LEU A 91 -7.81 12.70 -5.66
CA LEU A 91 -8.52 11.65 -6.42
C LEU A 91 -7.67 11.09 -7.57
N GLU A 92 -6.86 11.91 -8.22
CA GLU A 92 -6.00 11.48 -9.33
C GLU A 92 -4.97 10.44 -8.87
N LEU A 93 -4.34 10.67 -7.71
CA LEU A 93 -3.45 9.69 -7.09
C LEU A 93 -4.15 8.36 -6.81
N LYS A 94 -5.40 8.40 -6.33
CA LYS A 94 -6.19 7.19 -6.09
C LYS A 94 -6.43 6.43 -7.40
N GLU A 95 -6.85 7.12 -8.46
CA GLU A 95 -7.12 6.50 -9.76
C GLU A 95 -5.84 5.88 -10.35
N LYS A 96 -4.71 6.59 -10.27
CA LYS A 96 -3.41 6.08 -10.71
C LYS A 96 -2.94 4.88 -9.91
N LEU A 97 -3.12 4.89 -8.59
CA LEU A 97 -2.78 3.74 -7.77
C LEU A 97 -3.61 2.51 -8.17
N ILE A 98 -4.92 2.67 -8.37
CA ILE A 98 -5.78 1.56 -8.82
C ILE A 98 -5.28 1.01 -10.16
N GLU A 99 -5.01 1.88 -11.14
CA GLU A 99 -4.47 1.50 -12.46
C GLU A 99 -3.17 0.69 -12.35
N ILE A 100 -2.23 1.14 -11.52
CA ILE A 100 -0.92 0.51 -11.30
C ILE A 100 -1.08 -0.88 -10.68
N ILE A 101 -1.90 -0.99 -9.63
CA ILE A 101 -2.13 -2.25 -8.91
C ILE A 101 -2.89 -3.25 -9.79
N ASP A 102 -3.93 -2.82 -10.50
CA ASP A 102 -4.72 -3.68 -11.38
C ASP A 102 -3.89 -4.21 -12.55
N SER A 103 -3.03 -3.37 -13.14
CA SER A 103 -2.12 -3.79 -14.22
C SER A 103 -1.14 -4.87 -13.76
N HIS A 104 -0.56 -4.71 -12.56
CA HIS A 104 0.33 -5.73 -11.97
C HIS A 104 -0.39 -7.01 -11.57
N TYR A 105 -1.71 -6.96 -11.32
CA TYR A 105 -2.50 -8.16 -11.02
C TYR A 105 -2.87 -8.96 -12.28
N LEU A 106 -3.04 -8.29 -13.43
CA LEU A 106 -3.46 -8.92 -14.69
C LEU A 106 -2.30 -9.52 -15.50
N GLU A 107 -1.06 -9.18 -15.18
CA GLU A 107 0.15 -9.72 -15.84
C GLU A 107 0.69 -11.03 -15.21
N ILE A 108 0.09 -11.50 -14.11
CA ILE A 108 0.46 -12.72 -13.37
C ILE A 108 -0.56 -13.83 -13.62
#